data_AF-A0A7J5ET61-F1
#
_entry.id   AF-A0A7J5ET61-F1
#
_cell.length_a   1.000
_cell.length_b   1.000
_cell.length_c   1.000
_cell.angle_alpha   90.00
_cell.angle_beta   90.00
_cell.angle_gamma   90.00
#
_symmetry.space_group_name_H-M   'P 1'
#
loop_
_entity.id
_entity.type
_entity.pdbx_description
1 polymer ?
#
loop_
_entity_poly.entity_id
_entity_poly.type
_entity_poly.pdbx_seq_one_letter_code
_entity_poly.pdbx_strand_id
1 'polypeptide(L)'
;MTTDLRQEALQRIRLNIARHGHHVYLVSGGGPIPRFAYTIGLSETVGAELVFAGGAAFVNEELVHIVNRIAEGRRCDRALDAVFALDALGTFTLRAADTTWVRGLLLGATDYYGRDVRAFQIVPDDEHLTIDVPDMRHRWTPAAEPAWRWHHEAWRFAIPSDSIAATTIAALQGEPIVEATRRDEARWELLADDAAAVKPADVRFVPLGIFLGVDDALASIVELAPEEGLRRDGPRDPWRRWNPPPPAPSLHVAAFICGHVFHRERPVLLVNHAPDGDWQLLCGDVHHDGPRLVGLSHVIDEDESLRAILDLPEGWEAERELVGGPWKRRPWSSEEHATWAGEED
;
A
#
# COMPACT_ATOMS: atom_id res chain seq x y z
N MET A 1 -4.97 -3.67 -23.72
CA MET A 1 -5.03 -5.04 -23.16
C MET A 1 -5.22 -6.00 -24.33
N THR A 2 -4.41 -7.05 -24.43
CA THR A 2 -4.61 -8.08 -25.47
C THR A 2 -5.88 -8.88 -25.17
N THR A 3 -6.52 -9.43 -26.20
CA THR A 3 -7.78 -10.19 -26.08
C THR A 3 -7.66 -11.38 -25.11
N ASP A 4 -6.48 -12.01 -25.04
CA ASP A 4 -6.22 -13.18 -24.19
C ASP A 4 -6.18 -12.82 -22.70
N LEU A 5 -5.47 -11.75 -22.32
CA LEU A 5 -5.43 -11.29 -20.92
C LEU A 5 -6.80 -10.93 -20.38
N ARG A 6 -7.69 -10.41 -21.24
CA ARG A 6 -9.08 -10.11 -20.87
C ARG A 6 -9.89 -11.39 -20.63
N GLN A 7 -9.73 -12.41 -21.48
CA GLN A 7 -10.43 -13.68 -21.30
C GLN A 7 -9.99 -14.39 -20.02
N GLU A 8 -8.70 -14.43 -19.73
CA GLU A 8 -8.16 -15.00 -18.49
C GLU A 8 -8.69 -14.29 -17.25
N ALA A 9 -8.70 -12.95 -17.27
CA ALA A 9 -9.26 -12.15 -16.17
C ALA A 9 -10.74 -12.46 -15.93
N LEU A 10 -11.55 -12.53 -17.00
CA LEU A 10 -12.97 -12.87 -16.90
C LEU A 10 -13.20 -14.29 -16.39
N GLN A 11 -12.38 -15.26 -16.80
CA GLN A 11 -12.47 -16.63 -16.28
C GLN A 11 -12.16 -16.68 -14.79
N ARG A 12 -11.11 -15.98 -14.33
CA ARG A 12 -10.78 -15.88 -12.90
C ARG A 12 -11.91 -15.24 -12.09
N ILE A 13 -12.51 -14.17 -12.60
CA ILE A 13 -13.68 -13.53 -11.98
C ILE A 13 -14.82 -14.54 -11.83
N ARG A 14 -15.19 -15.26 -12.90
CA ARG A 14 -16.26 -16.28 -12.87
C ARG A 14 -15.97 -17.39 -11.86
N LEU A 15 -14.73 -17.87 -11.80
CA LEU A 15 -14.33 -18.91 -10.86
C LEU A 15 -14.47 -18.46 -9.41
N ASN A 16 -14.03 -17.24 -9.08
CA ASN A 16 -14.15 -16.69 -7.73
C ASN A 16 -15.62 -16.48 -7.35
N ILE A 17 -16.44 -15.98 -8.28
CA ILE A 17 -17.89 -15.82 -8.06
C ILE A 17 -18.54 -17.17 -7.78
N ALA A 18 -18.22 -18.22 -8.55
CA ALA A 18 -18.77 -19.55 -8.34
C ALA A 18 -18.38 -20.16 -6.97
N ARG A 19 -17.16 -19.85 -6.48
CA ARG A 19 -16.65 -20.39 -5.20
C ARG A 19 -17.08 -19.59 -3.97
N HIS A 20 -17.11 -18.26 -4.07
CA HIS A 20 -17.24 -17.35 -2.92
C HIS A 20 -18.46 -16.42 -3.03
N GLY A 21 -19.28 -16.57 -4.06
CA GLY A 21 -20.44 -15.72 -4.37
C GLY A 21 -20.08 -14.34 -4.90
N HIS A 22 -18.79 -13.99 -4.98
CA HIS A 22 -18.27 -12.74 -5.52
C HIS A 22 -16.76 -12.85 -5.79
N HIS A 23 -16.24 -11.90 -6.56
CA HIS A 23 -14.82 -11.63 -6.74
C HIS A 23 -14.52 -10.24 -6.17
N VAL A 24 -13.46 -10.10 -5.36
CA VAL A 24 -12.96 -8.79 -4.94
C VAL A 24 -11.86 -8.36 -5.90
N TYR A 25 -12.07 -7.21 -6.55
CA TYR A 25 -11.10 -6.58 -7.43
C TYR A 25 -10.42 -5.43 -6.68
N LEU A 26 -9.12 -5.56 -6.41
CA LEU A 26 -8.30 -4.53 -5.78
C LEU A 26 -7.51 -3.75 -6.84
N VAL A 27 -7.60 -2.42 -6.82
CA VAL A 27 -6.86 -1.52 -7.69
C VAL A 27 -5.80 -0.81 -6.84
N SER A 28 -4.56 -1.32 -6.87
CA SER A 28 -3.49 -0.98 -5.92
C SER A 28 -2.72 0.33 -6.20
N GLY A 29 -3.36 1.37 -6.75
CA GLY A 29 -2.75 2.71 -6.85
C GLY A 29 -1.46 2.80 -7.68
N GLY A 30 -1.53 2.52 -8.98
CA GLY A 30 -0.41 2.70 -9.93
C GLY A 30 -0.39 4.06 -10.64
N GLY A 31 -0.95 5.09 -10.00
CA GLY A 31 -1.13 6.42 -10.54
C GLY A 31 -1.54 7.40 -9.44
N PRO A 32 -2.00 8.62 -9.77
CA PRO A 32 -2.12 9.71 -8.79
C PRO A 32 -3.35 9.61 -7.89
N ILE A 33 -4.15 8.55 -8.00
CA ILE A 33 -5.44 8.41 -7.31
C ILE A 33 -5.36 7.35 -6.20
N PRO A 34 -6.14 7.50 -5.11
CA PRO A 34 -6.20 6.49 -4.06
C PRO A 34 -6.51 5.09 -4.60
N ARG A 35 -6.03 4.08 -3.89
CA ARG A 35 -6.44 2.71 -4.14
C ARG A 35 -7.93 2.53 -3.83
N PHE A 36 -8.51 1.47 -4.36
CA PHE A 36 -9.87 1.07 -4.01
C PHE A 36 -10.07 -0.41 -4.30
N ALA A 37 -11.03 -1.03 -3.61
CA ALA A 37 -11.51 -2.36 -3.97
C ALA A 37 -13.02 -2.37 -4.15
N TYR A 38 -13.50 -3.29 -4.98
CA TYR A 38 -14.92 -3.48 -5.20
C TYR A 38 -15.24 -4.92 -5.52
N THR A 39 -16.50 -5.28 -5.35
CA THR A 39 -16.99 -6.62 -5.67
C THR A 39 -17.44 -6.71 -7.11
N ILE A 40 -17.35 -7.92 -7.68
CA ILE A 40 -18.01 -8.33 -8.92
C ILE A 40 -18.75 -9.63 -8.62
N GLY A 41 -19.98 -9.78 -9.09
CA GLY A 41 -20.86 -10.93 -8.85
C GLY A 41 -21.86 -10.74 -7.72
N LEU A 42 -21.64 -9.78 -6.81
CA LEU A 42 -22.51 -9.61 -5.65
C LEU A 42 -23.89 -9.07 -6.06
N SER A 43 -23.97 -8.29 -7.15
CA SER A 43 -25.23 -7.76 -7.67
C SER A 43 -26.28 -8.83 -7.97
N GLU A 44 -25.87 -10.04 -8.36
CA GLU A 44 -26.81 -11.14 -8.64
C GLU A 44 -27.53 -11.66 -7.38
N THR A 45 -26.95 -11.45 -6.19
CA THR A 45 -27.51 -11.93 -4.92
C THR A 45 -28.04 -10.81 -4.02
N VAL A 46 -27.35 -9.67 -4.00
CA VAL A 46 -27.66 -8.52 -3.12
C VAL A 46 -28.29 -7.35 -3.89
N GLY A 47 -28.23 -7.35 -5.23
CA GLY A 47 -28.77 -6.29 -6.07
C GLY A 47 -27.89 -5.03 -6.19
N ALA A 48 -26.68 -5.07 -5.63
CA ALA A 48 -25.63 -4.06 -5.76
C ALA A 48 -24.24 -4.69 -5.50
N GLU A 49 -23.19 -4.05 -6.00
CA GLU A 49 -21.81 -4.31 -5.59
C GLU A 49 -21.45 -3.54 -4.31
N LEU A 50 -20.33 -3.88 -3.69
CA LEU A 50 -19.69 -3.08 -2.66
C LEU A 50 -18.45 -2.40 -3.24
N VAL A 51 -18.14 -1.20 -2.75
CA VAL A 51 -16.90 -0.48 -3.05
C VAL A 51 -16.32 0.08 -1.77
N PHE A 52 -15.04 -0.16 -1.53
CA PHE A 52 -14.25 0.54 -0.52
C PHE A 52 -13.23 1.40 -1.28
N ALA A 53 -13.51 2.70 -1.36
CA ALA A 53 -12.65 3.69 -1.99
C ALA A 53 -11.75 4.35 -0.95
N GLY A 54 -10.43 4.36 -1.18
CA GLY A 54 -9.43 4.87 -0.24
C GLY A 54 -9.16 3.91 0.91
N GLY A 55 -9.14 4.43 2.13
CA GLY A 55 -9.00 3.65 3.36
C GLY A 55 -7.55 3.26 3.61
N ALA A 56 -6.62 4.20 3.42
CA ALA A 56 -5.19 3.98 3.61
C ALA A 56 -4.80 3.60 5.06
N ALA A 57 -5.71 3.73 6.03
CA ALA A 57 -5.51 3.18 7.38
C ALA A 57 -5.26 1.66 7.39
N PHE A 58 -5.89 0.93 6.47
CA PHE A 58 -5.82 -0.54 6.41
C PHE A 58 -4.67 -1.00 5.49
N VAL A 59 -4.16 -2.21 5.63
CA VAL A 59 -3.33 -2.84 4.57
C VAL A 59 -4.23 -3.52 3.52
N ASN A 60 -3.65 -4.02 2.42
CA ASN A 60 -4.44 -4.58 1.32
C ASN A 60 -5.22 -5.83 1.75
N GLU A 61 -4.61 -6.68 2.57
CA GLU A 61 -5.18 -7.90 3.13
C GLU A 61 -6.40 -7.59 4.00
N GLU A 62 -6.27 -6.57 4.86
CA GLU A 62 -7.36 -6.09 5.73
C GLU A 62 -8.49 -5.50 4.91
N LEU A 63 -8.19 -4.67 3.90
CA LEU A 63 -9.20 -4.09 3.02
C LEU A 63 -9.99 -5.17 2.28
N VAL A 64 -9.30 -6.18 1.72
CA VAL A 64 -9.95 -7.33 1.08
C VAL A 64 -10.77 -8.14 2.10
N HIS A 65 -10.25 -8.34 3.32
CA HIS A 65 -10.97 -9.02 4.39
C HIS A 65 -12.28 -8.28 4.75
N ILE A 66 -12.22 -6.97 4.94
CA ILE A 66 -13.37 -6.11 5.24
C ILE A 66 -14.44 -6.25 4.15
N VAL A 67 -14.06 -6.12 2.88
CA VAL A 67 -14.99 -6.26 1.74
C VAL A 67 -15.66 -7.63 1.75
N ASN A 68 -14.90 -8.72 1.93
CA ASN A 68 -15.45 -10.07 1.96
C ASN A 68 -16.45 -10.27 3.11
N ARG A 69 -16.09 -9.86 4.33
CA ARG A 69 -16.94 -10.03 5.52
C ARG A 69 -18.23 -9.22 5.42
N ILE A 70 -18.18 -8.00 4.88
CA ILE A 70 -19.38 -7.19 4.63
C ILE A 70 -20.22 -7.81 3.51
N ALA A 71 -19.60 -8.32 2.44
CA ALA A 71 -20.32 -9.02 1.37
C ALA A 71 -21.07 -10.26 1.88
N GLU A 72 -20.43 -11.05 2.73
CA GLU A 72 -21.05 -12.20 3.42
C GLU A 72 -22.20 -11.75 4.31
N GLY A 73 -21.98 -10.75 5.16
CA GLY A 73 -23.00 -10.18 6.03
C GLY A 73 -24.22 -9.69 5.24
N ARG A 74 -24.02 -9.04 4.09
CA ARG A 74 -25.10 -8.54 3.21
C ARG A 74 -25.91 -9.62 2.50
N ARG A 75 -25.36 -10.82 2.32
CA ARG A 75 -26.15 -11.96 1.84
C ARG A 75 -27.06 -12.51 2.95
N CYS A 76 -26.64 -12.39 4.20
CA CYS A 76 -27.37 -12.87 5.37
C CYS A 76 -28.36 -11.85 5.94
N ASP A 77 -28.06 -10.55 5.86
CA ASP A 77 -28.85 -9.45 6.42
C ASP A 77 -29.16 -8.37 5.37
N ARG A 78 -30.42 -7.95 5.30
CA ARG A 78 -30.95 -7.07 4.25
C ARG A 78 -30.97 -5.59 4.64
N ALA A 79 -30.76 -5.24 5.90
CA ALA A 79 -30.84 -3.85 6.38
C ALA A 79 -29.64 -3.01 5.90
N LEU A 80 -29.89 -1.81 5.34
CA LEU A 80 -28.84 -0.91 4.82
C LEU A 80 -28.18 -0.07 5.92
N ASP A 81 -28.87 0.11 7.03
CA ASP A 81 -28.45 0.76 8.27
C ASP A 81 -27.69 -0.18 9.22
N ALA A 82 -27.34 -1.40 8.75
CA ALA A 82 -26.53 -2.33 9.50
C ALA A 82 -25.11 -1.78 9.72
N VAL A 83 -24.63 -1.93 10.96
CA VAL A 83 -23.24 -1.69 11.34
C VAL A 83 -22.51 -3.03 11.34
N PHE A 84 -21.42 -3.11 10.58
CA PHE A 84 -20.57 -4.28 10.49
C PHE A 84 -19.38 -4.10 11.41
N ALA A 85 -19.34 -4.80 12.54
CA ALA A 85 -18.19 -4.80 13.43
C ALA A 85 -17.22 -5.93 13.05
N LEU A 86 -15.95 -5.60 12.87
CA LEU A 86 -14.87 -6.54 12.55
C LEU A 86 -13.74 -6.43 13.57
N ASP A 87 -13.84 -7.17 14.68
CA ASP A 87 -12.79 -7.34 15.70
C ASP A 87 -11.85 -6.12 15.85
N ALA A 88 -10.57 -6.26 15.50
CA ALA A 88 -9.54 -5.22 15.62
C ALA A 88 -9.53 -4.18 14.49
N LEU A 89 -10.38 -4.34 13.46
CA LEU A 89 -10.44 -3.46 12.28
C LEU A 89 -11.50 -2.36 12.40
N GLY A 90 -12.25 -2.34 13.51
CA GLY A 90 -13.28 -1.34 13.77
C GLY A 90 -14.64 -1.68 13.19
N THR A 91 -15.44 -0.64 12.96
CA THR A 91 -16.82 -0.75 12.50
C THR A 91 -17.03 -0.07 11.16
N PHE A 92 -17.96 -0.61 10.38
CA PHE A 92 -18.21 -0.16 9.01
C PHE A 92 -19.69 0.01 8.76
N THR A 93 -20.02 1.03 7.96
CA THR A 93 -21.38 1.29 7.50
C THR A 93 -21.44 1.27 5.98
N LEU A 94 -22.66 1.15 5.45
CA LEU A 94 -22.92 1.20 4.02
C LEU A 94 -23.74 2.43 3.66
N ARG A 95 -23.38 3.05 2.54
CA ARG A 95 -24.19 4.12 1.94
C ARG A 95 -24.26 3.97 0.43
N ALA A 96 -25.37 4.40 -0.17
CA ALA A 96 -25.52 4.35 -1.62
C ALA A 96 -24.49 5.27 -2.30
N ALA A 97 -23.76 4.74 -3.28
CA ALA A 97 -22.83 5.52 -4.08
C ALA A 97 -23.54 6.14 -5.30
N ASP A 98 -23.23 7.39 -5.60
CA ASP A 98 -23.65 8.07 -6.82
C ASP A 98 -23.11 7.31 -8.04
N THR A 99 -23.96 7.15 -9.05
CA THR A 99 -23.65 6.44 -10.28
C THR A 99 -22.42 6.97 -11.01
N THR A 100 -22.04 8.25 -10.84
CA THR A 100 -20.82 8.79 -11.47
C THR A 100 -19.57 8.14 -10.93
N TRP A 101 -19.52 7.86 -9.63
CA TRP A 101 -18.40 7.14 -9.03
C TRP A 101 -18.33 5.70 -9.52
N VAL A 102 -19.48 5.02 -9.60
CA VAL A 102 -19.55 3.65 -10.07
C VAL A 102 -19.05 3.52 -11.50
N ARG A 103 -19.46 4.42 -12.39
CA ARG A 103 -18.99 4.44 -13.78
C ARG A 103 -17.52 4.81 -13.93
N GLY A 104 -16.95 5.58 -12.99
CA GLY A 104 -15.54 5.96 -13.00
C GLY A 104 -14.61 4.87 -12.46
N LEU A 105 -15.03 4.17 -11.40
CA LEU A 105 -14.16 3.25 -10.65
C LEU A 105 -14.44 1.77 -10.93
N LEU A 106 -15.70 1.35 -11.04
CA LEU A 106 -16.09 -0.07 -11.11
C LEU A 106 -16.13 -0.58 -12.56
N LEU A 107 -15.13 -0.22 -13.37
CA LEU A 107 -15.09 -0.55 -14.80
C LEU A 107 -15.11 -2.06 -15.05
N GLY A 108 -14.45 -2.85 -14.20
CA GLY A 108 -14.44 -4.31 -14.30
C GLY A 108 -15.82 -4.94 -14.04
N ALA A 109 -16.62 -4.35 -13.14
CA ALA A 109 -17.99 -4.79 -12.92
C ALA A 109 -18.86 -4.46 -14.13
N THR A 110 -18.78 -3.24 -14.65
CA THR A 110 -19.52 -2.82 -15.85
C THR A 110 -19.18 -3.69 -17.06
N ASP A 111 -17.90 -4.01 -17.27
CA ASP A 111 -17.46 -4.92 -18.34
C ASP A 111 -17.99 -6.34 -18.14
N TYR A 112 -17.98 -6.84 -16.90
CA TYR A 112 -18.47 -8.18 -16.58
C TYR A 112 -19.97 -8.34 -16.84
N TYR A 113 -20.79 -7.37 -16.43
CA TYR A 113 -22.25 -7.44 -16.57
C TYR A 113 -22.78 -6.93 -17.91
N GLY A 114 -21.99 -6.15 -18.65
CA GLY A 114 -22.44 -5.47 -19.87
C GLY A 114 -23.50 -4.40 -19.64
N ARG A 115 -23.61 -3.89 -18.39
CA ARG A 115 -24.56 -2.85 -17.98
C ARG A 115 -24.02 -2.07 -16.77
N ASP A 116 -24.60 -0.91 -16.51
CA ASP A 116 -24.35 -0.17 -15.27
C ASP A 116 -24.79 -1.00 -14.05
N VAL A 117 -24.00 -0.92 -12.98
CA VAL A 117 -24.31 -1.53 -11.69
C VAL A 117 -24.61 -0.47 -10.64
N ARG A 118 -25.32 -0.87 -9.58
CA ARG A 118 -25.45 -0.07 -8.36
C ARG A 118 -24.35 -0.52 -7.40
N ALA A 119 -23.88 0.39 -6.55
CA ALA A 119 -22.94 0.04 -5.50
C ALA A 119 -23.30 0.70 -4.16
N PHE A 120 -22.96 0.01 -3.08
CA PHE A 120 -22.86 0.61 -1.76
C PHE A 120 -21.39 0.86 -1.42
N GLN A 121 -21.07 2.07 -1.01
CA GLN A 121 -19.79 2.40 -0.44
C GLN A 121 -19.70 1.82 0.98
N ILE A 122 -18.59 1.13 1.26
CA ILE A 122 -18.13 0.77 2.59
C ILE A 122 -17.42 1.99 3.18
N VAL A 123 -17.84 2.40 4.38
CA VAL A 123 -17.29 3.55 5.11
C VAL A 123 -16.83 3.07 6.48
N PRO A 124 -15.54 3.25 6.85
CA PRO A 124 -15.06 2.97 8.19
C PRO A 124 -15.63 3.96 9.22
N ASP A 125 -15.50 3.64 10.50
CA ASP A 125 -15.78 4.59 11.58
C ASP A 125 -14.78 5.75 11.62
N ASP A 126 -15.10 6.75 12.44
CA ASP A 126 -14.32 7.99 12.55
C ASP A 126 -12.88 7.75 13.03
N GLU A 127 -12.62 6.68 13.79
CA GLU A 127 -11.27 6.34 14.25
C GLU A 127 -10.38 5.83 13.11
N HIS A 128 -10.97 5.18 12.09
CA HIS A 128 -10.23 4.64 10.95
C HIS A 128 -10.43 5.44 9.65
N LEU A 129 -11.17 6.55 9.69
CA LEU A 129 -11.45 7.39 8.54
C LEU A 129 -10.20 8.17 8.11
N THR A 130 -9.86 8.07 6.82
CA THR A 130 -8.73 8.78 6.22
C THR A 130 -9.17 9.73 5.12
N ILE A 131 -8.37 10.76 4.84
CA ILE A 131 -8.62 11.82 3.84
C ILE A 131 -8.82 11.32 2.41
N ASP A 132 -8.43 10.07 2.13
CA ASP A 132 -8.59 9.41 0.84
C ASP A 132 -9.90 8.61 0.73
N VAL A 133 -10.69 8.47 1.80
CA VAL A 133 -12.04 7.89 1.77
C VAL A 133 -13.06 8.96 1.37
N PRO A 134 -13.62 8.92 0.14
CA PRO A 134 -14.47 10.01 -0.33
C PRO A 134 -15.91 9.88 0.16
N ASP A 135 -16.69 10.97 0.16
CA ASP A 135 -18.15 10.90 0.21
C ASP A 135 -18.75 10.60 -1.17
N MET A 136 -18.99 9.32 -1.45
CA MET A 136 -19.54 8.89 -2.74
C MET A 136 -21.05 9.14 -2.88
N ARG A 137 -21.76 9.69 -1.87
CA ARG A 137 -23.22 9.93 -1.97
C ARG A 137 -23.58 10.95 -3.05
N HIS A 138 -22.62 11.79 -3.41
CA HIS A 138 -22.80 12.88 -4.34
C HIS A 138 -21.76 12.79 -5.46
N ARG A 139 -22.08 13.41 -6.59
CA ARG A 139 -21.10 13.61 -7.67
C ARG A 139 -19.86 14.31 -7.13
N TRP A 140 -18.69 13.81 -7.54
CA TRP A 140 -17.40 14.42 -7.24
C TRP A 140 -17.36 15.91 -7.59
N THR A 141 -16.74 16.71 -6.70
CA THR A 141 -16.32 18.07 -6.99
C THR A 141 -14.91 18.31 -6.41
N PRO A 142 -14.10 19.22 -6.97
CA PRO A 142 -12.77 19.50 -6.45
C PRO A 142 -12.74 19.95 -4.99
N ALA A 143 -13.80 20.63 -4.55
CA ALA A 143 -13.91 21.15 -3.18
C ALA A 143 -14.37 20.10 -2.17
N ALA A 144 -15.22 19.16 -2.59
CA ALA A 144 -15.72 18.12 -1.71
C ALA A 144 -14.73 16.96 -1.55
N GLU A 145 -14.10 16.54 -2.66
CA GLU A 145 -13.33 15.29 -2.72
C GLU A 145 -11.93 15.50 -3.33
N PRO A 146 -11.11 16.41 -2.76
CA PRO A 146 -9.84 16.83 -3.34
C PRO A 146 -8.81 15.71 -3.52
N ALA A 147 -8.79 14.69 -2.64
CA ALA A 147 -7.88 13.54 -2.76
C ALA A 147 -8.10 12.72 -4.05
N TRP A 148 -9.30 12.82 -4.64
CA TRP A 148 -9.69 12.12 -5.87
C TRP A 148 -9.57 12.98 -7.14
N ARG A 149 -9.02 14.20 -7.02
CA ARG A 149 -8.92 15.18 -8.12
C ARG A 149 -8.34 14.60 -9.40
N TRP A 150 -7.29 13.79 -9.29
CA TRP A 150 -6.55 13.28 -10.44
C TRP A 150 -7.26 12.13 -11.18
N HIS A 151 -8.41 11.68 -10.68
CA HIS A 151 -9.32 10.83 -11.45
C HIS A 151 -10.14 11.63 -12.47
N HIS A 152 -10.30 12.94 -12.23
CA HIS A 152 -11.19 13.83 -12.99
C HIS A 152 -10.43 14.95 -13.72
N GLU A 153 -9.22 15.28 -13.26
CA GLU A 153 -8.38 16.33 -13.81
C GLU A 153 -7.02 15.78 -14.26
N ALA A 154 -6.40 16.45 -15.23
CA ALA A 154 -5.06 16.10 -15.69
C ALA A 154 -4.01 16.40 -14.62
N TRP A 155 -3.01 15.52 -14.50
CA TRP A 155 -1.85 15.76 -13.67
C TRP A 155 -1.08 17.01 -14.14
N ARG A 156 -0.81 17.94 -13.21
CA ARG A 156 -0.24 19.27 -13.54
C ARG A 156 1.19 19.48 -13.06
N PHE A 157 1.76 18.53 -12.34
CA PHE A 157 3.07 18.68 -11.72
C PHE A 157 4.17 18.08 -12.61
N ALA A 158 5.35 18.70 -12.57
CA ALA A 158 6.53 18.26 -13.33
C ALA A 158 7.28 17.10 -12.63
N ILE A 159 6.54 16.17 -12.06
CA ILE A 159 7.02 14.94 -11.42
C ILE A 159 6.17 13.76 -11.91
N PRO A 160 6.65 12.50 -11.83
CA PRO A 160 5.87 11.34 -12.24
C PRO A 160 4.52 11.29 -11.53
N SER A 161 3.43 11.02 -12.25
CA SER A 161 2.07 10.97 -11.67
C SER A 161 1.84 9.77 -10.75
N ASP A 162 2.70 8.77 -10.84
CA ASP A 162 2.78 7.59 -9.97
C ASP A 162 3.73 7.80 -8.78
N SER A 163 4.13 9.05 -8.49
CA SER A 163 4.93 9.38 -7.31
C SER A 163 4.24 8.95 -6.02
N ILE A 164 5.04 8.47 -5.06
CA ILE A 164 4.56 7.88 -3.80
C ILE A 164 5.03 8.72 -2.61
N ALA A 165 4.16 8.87 -1.61
CA ALA A 165 4.50 9.40 -0.30
C ALA A 165 4.51 8.28 0.75
N ALA A 166 5.62 8.12 1.46
CA ALA A 166 5.65 7.48 2.77
C ALA A 166 5.07 8.46 3.80
N THR A 167 4.10 8.03 4.59
CA THR A 167 3.38 8.90 5.52
C THR A 167 2.86 8.12 6.73
N THR A 168 2.19 8.80 7.66
CA THR A 168 1.62 8.18 8.87
C THR A 168 0.11 8.11 8.81
N ILE A 169 -0.49 7.23 9.63
CA ILE A 169 -1.95 7.18 9.84
C ILE A 169 -2.47 8.57 10.28
N ALA A 170 -1.77 9.26 11.18
CA ALA A 170 -2.16 10.60 11.64
C ALA A 170 -2.27 11.62 10.49
N ALA A 171 -1.27 11.65 9.59
CA ALA A 171 -1.31 12.50 8.39
C ALA A 171 -2.49 12.13 7.47
N LEU A 172 -2.77 10.84 7.32
CA LEU A 172 -3.92 10.35 6.56
C LEU A 172 -5.25 10.63 7.25
N GLN A 173 -5.29 10.84 8.56
CA GLN A 173 -6.49 11.26 9.31
C GLN A 173 -6.68 12.79 9.30
N GLY A 174 -5.82 13.53 8.59
CA GLY A 174 -5.96 14.96 8.36
C GLY A 174 -5.07 15.84 9.24
N GLU A 175 -4.19 15.25 10.05
CA GLU A 175 -3.14 16.03 10.72
C GLU A 175 -2.22 16.67 9.66
N PRO A 176 -1.84 17.94 9.84
CA PRO A 176 -1.13 18.66 8.81
C PRO A 176 0.30 18.15 8.66
N ILE A 177 0.76 18.00 7.42
CA ILE A 177 2.15 17.64 7.13
C ILE A 177 3.06 18.78 7.63
N VAL A 178 3.99 18.48 8.54
CA VAL A 178 4.96 19.44 9.09
C VAL A 178 6.37 19.19 8.58
N GLU A 179 6.66 17.98 8.10
CA GLU A 179 7.94 17.58 7.50
C GLU A 179 7.69 16.95 6.12
N ALA A 180 8.42 17.44 5.12
CA ALA A 180 8.36 16.91 3.77
C ALA A 180 9.78 16.75 3.23
N THR A 181 10.13 15.53 2.81
CA THR A 181 11.44 15.23 2.24
C THR A 181 11.27 14.53 0.91
N ARG A 182 11.98 14.98 -0.13
CA ARG A 182 12.07 14.22 -1.37
C ARG A 182 13.19 13.19 -1.23
N ARG A 183 12.86 11.91 -1.27
CA ARG A 183 13.83 10.83 -1.06
C ARG A 183 14.55 10.46 -2.35
N ASP A 184 13.84 10.41 -3.48
CA ASP A 184 14.41 10.13 -4.80
C ASP A 184 13.58 10.79 -5.93
N GLU A 185 13.72 10.32 -7.17
CA GLU A 185 13.02 10.85 -8.34
C GLU A 185 11.49 10.82 -8.20
N ALA A 186 10.92 9.79 -7.54
CA ALA A 186 9.49 9.54 -7.48
C ALA A 186 8.95 9.28 -6.04
N ARG A 187 9.79 9.42 -5.01
CA ARG A 187 9.40 9.15 -3.62
C ARG A 187 9.57 10.35 -2.70
N TRP A 188 8.56 10.55 -1.87
CA TRP A 188 8.52 11.55 -0.81
C TRP A 188 8.27 10.88 0.53
N GLU A 189 8.69 11.54 1.59
CA GLU A 189 8.27 11.27 2.95
C GLU A 189 7.54 12.51 3.47
N LEU A 190 6.30 12.32 3.91
CA LEU A 190 5.40 13.38 4.40
C LEU A 190 4.89 13.01 5.79
N LEU A 191 5.32 13.75 6.80
CA LEU A 191 5.02 13.43 8.20
C LEU A 191 4.24 14.56 8.86
N ALA A 192 3.25 14.17 9.67
CA ALA A 192 2.49 15.08 10.54
C ALA A 192 3.10 15.23 11.95
N ASP A 193 4.15 14.46 12.26
CA ASP A 193 4.89 14.50 13.52
C ASP A 193 6.39 14.36 13.22
N ASP A 194 7.24 14.52 14.23
CA ASP A 194 8.69 14.34 14.12
C ASP A 194 9.02 12.92 13.67
N ALA A 195 9.90 12.79 12.67
CA ALA A 195 10.36 11.49 12.14
C ALA A 195 10.80 10.50 13.23
N ALA A 196 11.38 10.97 14.33
CA ALA A 196 11.80 10.12 15.44
C ALA A 196 10.64 9.49 16.24
N ALA A 197 9.44 10.07 16.16
CA ALA A 197 8.24 9.58 16.86
C ALA A 197 7.43 8.57 16.02
N VAL A 198 7.74 8.43 14.73
CA VAL A 198 7.00 7.57 13.81
C VAL A 198 7.26 6.09 14.09
N LYS A 199 6.20 5.35 14.39
CA LYS A 199 6.29 3.89 14.51
C LYS A 199 6.23 3.24 13.12
N PRO A 200 7.11 2.27 12.80
CA PRO A 200 7.10 1.61 11.50
C PRO A 200 5.75 0.97 11.11
N ALA A 201 4.97 0.48 12.08
CA ALA A 201 3.65 -0.11 11.85
C ALA A 201 2.59 0.92 11.41
N ASP A 202 2.82 2.21 11.69
CA ASP A 202 1.90 3.31 11.36
C ASP A 202 2.25 3.93 10.00
N VAL A 203 3.34 3.49 9.36
CA VAL A 203 3.76 4.00 8.06
C VAL A 203 2.86 3.43 6.96
N ARG A 204 2.44 4.31 6.05
CA ARG A 204 1.66 3.98 4.87
C ARG A 204 2.33 4.56 3.64
N PHE A 205 2.17 3.87 2.52
CA PHE A 205 2.64 4.34 1.23
C PHE A 205 1.45 4.59 0.33
N VAL A 206 1.30 5.83 -0.07
CA VAL A 206 0.13 6.31 -0.79
C VAL A 206 0.55 7.17 -1.96
N PRO A 207 -0.28 7.27 -3.01
CA PRO A 207 -0.04 8.22 -4.09
C PRO A 207 0.16 9.64 -3.54
N LEU A 208 1.26 10.28 -3.93
CA LEU A 208 1.54 11.68 -3.54
C LEU A 208 0.41 12.63 -3.96
N GLY A 209 -0.30 12.27 -5.04
CA GLY A 209 -1.47 12.98 -5.53
C GLY A 209 -2.57 13.20 -4.48
N ILE A 210 -2.71 12.31 -3.49
CA ILE A 210 -3.67 12.50 -2.39
C ILE A 210 -3.39 13.82 -1.67
N PHE A 211 -2.17 13.98 -1.18
CA PHE A 211 -1.77 15.16 -0.42
C PHE A 211 -1.72 16.42 -1.29
N LEU A 212 -1.22 16.33 -2.53
CA LEU A 212 -1.21 17.47 -3.46
C LEU A 212 -2.61 17.90 -3.93
N GLY A 213 -3.60 17.01 -3.83
CA GLY A 213 -5.00 17.35 -4.07
C GLY A 213 -5.63 18.10 -2.89
N VAL A 214 -5.27 17.71 -1.66
CA VAL A 214 -5.89 18.16 -0.40
C VAL A 214 -5.26 19.45 0.14
N ASP A 215 -3.93 19.59 0.12
CA ASP A 215 -3.21 20.74 0.67
C ASP A 215 -2.40 21.46 -0.42
N ASP A 216 -2.91 22.60 -0.89
CA ASP A 216 -2.23 23.43 -1.89
C ASP A 216 -0.86 23.97 -1.39
N ALA A 217 -0.62 24.04 -0.06
CA ALA A 217 0.68 24.43 0.48
C ALA A 217 1.79 23.41 0.18
N LEU A 218 1.41 22.17 -0.13
CA LEU A 218 2.34 21.11 -0.52
C LEU A 218 2.82 21.24 -1.97
N ALA A 219 2.28 22.17 -2.79
CA ALA A 219 2.82 22.40 -4.13
C ALA A 219 4.32 22.73 -4.13
N SER A 220 4.83 23.32 -3.05
CA SER A 220 6.26 23.65 -2.90
C SER A 220 7.19 22.44 -2.75
N ILE A 221 6.70 21.29 -2.28
CA ILE A 221 7.54 20.09 -2.08
C ILE A 221 7.92 19.41 -3.40
N VAL A 222 7.20 19.74 -4.48
CA VAL A 222 7.43 19.23 -5.84
C VAL A 222 8.75 19.77 -6.40
N GLU A 223 9.14 20.98 -5.97
CA GLU A 223 10.35 21.67 -6.41
C GLU A 223 11.62 21.21 -5.66
N LEU A 224 11.49 20.33 -4.66
CA LEU A 224 12.65 19.79 -3.94
C LEU A 224 13.52 18.96 -4.87
N ALA A 225 14.84 19.12 -4.78
CA ALA A 225 15.76 18.12 -5.31
C ALA A 225 15.75 16.85 -4.43
N PRO A 226 16.16 15.68 -4.94
CA PRO A 226 16.39 14.52 -4.09
C PRO A 226 17.27 14.86 -2.87
N GLU A 227 16.92 14.30 -1.72
CA GLU A 227 17.53 14.52 -0.40
C GLU A 227 17.28 15.90 0.23
N GLU A 228 16.61 16.84 -0.47
CA GLU A 228 16.17 18.08 0.15
C GLU A 228 14.87 17.89 0.94
N GLY A 229 14.75 18.63 2.05
CA GLY A 229 13.54 18.65 2.86
C GLY A 229 13.11 20.04 3.31
N LEU A 230 11.83 20.13 3.64
CA LEU A 230 11.17 21.30 4.19
C LEU A 230 10.50 20.94 5.52
N ARG A 231 10.53 21.88 6.46
CA ARG A 231 9.84 21.78 7.75
C ARG A 231 9.04 23.05 8.05
N ARG A 232 7.90 22.92 8.72
CA ARG A 232 7.06 24.02 9.24
C ARG A 232 6.56 23.69 10.66
N ASP A 233 6.26 24.71 11.46
CA ASP A 233 5.78 24.51 12.85
C ASP A 233 4.28 24.19 12.91
N GLY A 234 3.53 24.57 11.87
CA GLY A 234 2.10 24.37 11.76
C GLY A 234 1.64 24.52 10.31
N PRO A 235 0.37 24.18 10.01
CA PRO A 235 -0.15 24.09 8.64
C PRO A 235 -0.09 25.41 7.86
N ARG A 236 -0.06 26.54 8.55
CA ARG A 236 -0.05 27.88 7.95
C ARG A 236 1.30 28.58 8.08
N ASP A 237 2.25 27.97 8.77
CA ASP A 237 3.58 28.52 8.94
C ASP A 237 4.41 28.28 7.66
N PRO A 238 5.30 29.22 7.32
CA PRO A 238 6.11 29.10 6.12
C PRO A 238 7.07 27.91 6.22
N TRP A 239 7.23 27.22 5.09
CA TRP A 239 8.26 26.20 4.93
C TRP A 239 9.66 26.78 5.14
N ARG A 240 10.50 26.05 5.86
CA ARG A 240 11.93 26.33 6.03
C ARG A 240 12.72 25.15 5.53
N ARG A 241 13.83 25.41 4.84
CA ARG A 241 14.78 24.36 4.47
C ARG A 241 15.26 23.66 5.74
N TRP A 242 15.32 22.34 5.67
CA TRP A 242 15.76 21.50 6.76
C TRP A 242 16.65 20.40 6.20
N ASN A 243 17.58 19.91 7.02
CA ASN A 243 18.42 18.77 6.65
C ASN A 243 17.76 17.51 7.22
N PRO A 244 17.12 16.68 6.39
CA PRO A 244 16.44 15.48 6.86
C PRO A 244 17.44 14.49 7.44
N PRO A 245 17.06 13.74 8.50
CA PRO A 245 17.83 12.57 8.85
C PRO A 245 17.88 11.61 7.66
N PRO A 246 18.93 10.76 7.57
CA PRO A 246 18.94 9.67 6.61
C PRO A 246 17.63 8.88 6.74
N PRO A 247 17.08 8.38 5.63
CA PRO A 247 15.79 7.72 5.65
C PRO A 247 15.81 6.62 6.72
N ALA A 248 14.75 6.55 7.53
CA ALA A 248 14.49 5.30 8.24
C ALA A 248 14.47 4.20 7.16
N PRO A 249 15.18 3.09 7.35
CA PRO A 249 15.36 2.06 6.33
C PRO A 249 14.00 1.69 5.76
N SER A 250 13.78 2.08 4.51
CA SER A 250 12.43 2.08 3.94
C SER A 250 11.98 0.62 3.77
N LEU A 251 10.75 0.32 4.19
CA LEU A 251 10.13 -0.99 3.98
C LEU A 251 9.86 -1.28 2.47
N HIS A 252 10.31 -0.40 1.56
CA HIS A 252 10.27 -0.56 0.11
C HIS A 252 11.65 -0.62 -0.54
N VAL A 253 12.66 -1.02 0.22
CA VAL A 253 13.88 -1.54 -0.39
C VAL A 253 13.53 -2.81 -1.16
N ALA A 254 13.93 -2.87 -2.42
CA ALA A 254 13.85 -4.11 -3.18
C ALA A 254 14.88 -5.07 -2.58
N ALA A 255 14.46 -6.29 -2.30
CA ALA A 255 15.32 -7.28 -1.69
C ALA A 255 15.30 -8.57 -2.50
N PHE A 256 16.46 -9.18 -2.63
CA PHE A 256 16.62 -10.51 -3.19
C PHE A 256 16.25 -11.55 -2.13
N ILE A 257 15.25 -12.36 -2.42
CA ILE A 257 14.83 -13.43 -1.53
C ILE A 257 15.19 -14.78 -2.13
N CYS A 258 15.68 -15.68 -1.28
CA CYS A 258 15.93 -17.07 -1.65
C CYS A 258 14.64 -17.78 -2.09
N GLY A 259 14.73 -18.67 -3.08
CA GLY A 259 13.59 -19.42 -3.61
C GLY A 259 12.81 -20.20 -2.55
N HIS A 260 13.49 -20.87 -1.60
CA HIS A 260 12.82 -21.60 -0.51
C HIS A 260 12.00 -20.68 0.39
N VAL A 261 12.50 -19.47 0.65
CA VAL A 261 11.76 -18.49 1.46
C VAL A 261 10.58 -17.95 0.66
N PHE A 262 10.78 -17.61 -0.62
CA PHE A 262 9.72 -17.14 -1.50
C PHE A 262 8.57 -18.15 -1.65
N HIS A 263 8.89 -19.44 -1.73
CA HIS A 263 7.90 -20.53 -1.80
C HIS A 263 7.36 -20.96 -0.44
N ARG A 264 7.76 -20.28 0.66
CA ARG A 264 7.35 -20.56 2.05
C ARG A 264 7.70 -21.96 2.54
N GLU A 265 8.80 -22.50 2.04
CA GLU A 265 9.33 -23.81 2.43
C GLU A 265 10.26 -23.71 3.64
N ARG A 266 10.96 -22.58 3.78
CA ARG A 266 11.91 -22.30 4.87
C ARG A 266 11.86 -20.83 5.28
N PRO A 267 12.12 -20.49 6.56
CA PRO A 267 12.13 -19.11 7.01
C PRO A 267 13.39 -18.36 6.61
N VAL A 268 13.38 -17.03 6.74
CA VAL A 268 14.60 -16.21 6.68
C VAL A 268 15.44 -16.48 7.92
N LEU A 269 16.70 -16.90 7.77
CA LEU A 269 17.62 -17.12 8.89
C LEU A 269 18.91 -16.32 8.75
N LEU A 270 19.18 -15.79 7.56
CA LEU A 270 20.34 -14.98 7.25
C LEU A 270 19.88 -13.78 6.41
N VAL A 271 20.32 -12.58 6.78
CA VAL A 271 20.10 -11.35 6.00
C VAL A 271 21.44 -10.69 5.73
N ASN A 272 21.65 -10.29 4.48
CA ASN A 272 22.84 -9.59 4.02
C ASN A 272 22.43 -8.22 3.49
N HIS A 273 23.12 -7.16 3.93
CA HIS A 273 23.05 -5.84 3.32
C HIS A 273 24.37 -5.62 2.60
N ALA A 274 24.36 -5.84 1.28
CA ALA A 274 25.56 -5.90 0.47
C ALA A 274 26.23 -4.51 0.39
N PRO A 275 27.54 -4.44 0.08
CA PRO A 275 28.25 -3.17 -0.03
C PRO A 275 27.75 -2.24 -1.15
N ASP A 276 26.94 -2.74 -2.09
CA ASP A 276 26.29 -1.99 -3.16
C ASP A 276 24.86 -1.52 -2.79
N GLY A 277 24.41 -1.78 -1.56
CA GLY A 277 23.11 -1.38 -1.03
C GLY A 277 21.99 -2.39 -1.24
N ASP A 278 22.27 -3.54 -1.88
CA ASP A 278 21.28 -4.59 -2.10
C ASP A 278 20.98 -5.38 -0.83
N TRP A 279 19.70 -5.64 -0.58
CA TRP A 279 19.25 -6.49 0.53
C TRP A 279 19.04 -7.91 0.06
N GLN A 280 19.51 -8.89 0.83
CA GLN A 280 19.30 -10.31 0.55
C GLN A 280 18.73 -11.03 1.78
N LEU A 281 17.62 -11.75 1.60
CA LEU A 281 16.95 -12.55 2.62
C LEU A 281 17.05 -14.03 2.29
N LEU A 282 17.80 -14.76 3.12
CA LEU A 282 18.26 -16.11 2.83
C LEU A 282 17.80 -17.09 3.91
N CYS A 283 17.61 -18.35 3.50
CA CYS A 283 17.26 -19.44 4.42
C CYS A 283 18.45 -19.97 5.24
N GLY A 284 19.67 -19.50 4.97
CA GLY A 284 20.89 -19.91 5.68
C GLY A 284 21.48 -21.27 5.25
N ASP A 285 21.10 -21.79 4.08
CA ASP A 285 21.53 -23.10 3.57
C ASP A 285 21.82 -23.04 2.05
N VAL A 286 22.24 -24.14 1.43
CA VAL A 286 22.61 -24.22 0.01
C VAL A 286 21.41 -23.91 -0.92
N HIS A 287 21.65 -23.09 -1.93
CA HIS A 287 20.64 -22.64 -2.90
C HIS A 287 20.82 -23.33 -4.26
N HIS A 288 19.75 -23.90 -4.80
CA HIS A 288 19.76 -24.58 -6.11
C HIS A 288 19.00 -23.80 -7.20
N ASP A 289 18.28 -22.74 -6.84
CA ASP A 289 17.56 -21.85 -7.76
C ASP A 289 17.96 -20.40 -7.52
N GLY A 290 17.93 -19.58 -8.58
CA GLY A 290 18.30 -18.16 -8.51
C GLY A 290 17.35 -17.31 -7.64
N PRO A 291 17.80 -16.15 -7.14
CA PRO A 291 17.02 -15.30 -6.25
C PRO A 291 15.78 -14.71 -6.93
N ARG A 292 14.82 -14.24 -6.13
CA ARG A 292 13.63 -13.50 -6.58
C ARG A 292 13.71 -12.07 -6.03
N LEU A 293 13.21 -11.10 -6.77
CA LEU A 293 13.13 -9.72 -6.31
C LEU A 293 11.75 -9.47 -5.67
N VAL A 294 11.72 -9.00 -4.44
CA VAL A 294 10.50 -8.66 -3.70
C VAL A 294 10.64 -7.30 -3.01
N GLY A 295 9.53 -6.69 -2.61
CA GLY A 295 9.56 -5.58 -1.66
C GLY A 295 9.83 -6.12 -0.26
N LEU A 296 10.78 -5.53 0.47
CA LEU A 296 11.13 -5.96 1.83
C LEU A 296 9.92 -5.97 2.80
N SER A 297 8.96 -5.06 2.59
CA SER A 297 7.65 -5.01 3.29
C SER A 297 6.91 -6.34 3.22
N HIS A 298 6.81 -6.97 2.05
CA HIS A 298 6.08 -8.24 1.92
C HIS A 298 6.66 -9.35 2.79
N VAL A 299 7.99 -9.34 3.00
CA VAL A 299 8.64 -10.35 3.84
C VAL A 299 8.51 -10.00 5.33
N ILE A 300 8.50 -8.72 5.66
CA ILE A 300 8.31 -8.23 7.03
C ILE A 300 6.87 -8.44 7.51
N ASP A 301 5.90 -8.34 6.61
CA ASP A 301 4.50 -8.64 6.92
C ASP A 301 4.31 -10.14 7.25
N GLU A 302 5.16 -11.01 6.68
CA GLU A 302 5.19 -12.44 7.00
C GLU A 302 6.02 -12.76 8.27
N ASP A 303 7.07 -11.99 8.55
CA ASP A 303 7.88 -12.10 9.76
C ASP A 303 8.32 -10.74 10.30
N GLU A 304 7.56 -10.26 11.29
CA GLU A 304 7.78 -8.97 11.93
C GLU A 304 9.14 -8.85 12.65
N SER A 305 9.75 -9.97 13.04
CA SER A 305 11.03 -9.96 13.75
C SER A 305 12.22 -9.56 12.86
N LEU A 306 12.01 -9.49 11.54
CA LEU A 306 12.94 -8.85 10.60
C LEU A 306 13.02 -7.32 10.80
N ARG A 307 12.04 -6.68 11.45
CA ARG A 307 12.11 -5.24 11.76
C ARG A 307 13.33 -4.88 12.63
N ALA A 308 13.79 -5.83 13.45
CA ALA A 308 14.91 -5.65 14.36
C ALA A 308 16.28 -5.58 13.66
N ILE A 309 16.36 -5.74 12.34
CA ILE A 309 17.60 -5.65 11.55
C ILE A 309 17.48 -4.71 10.36
N LEU A 310 16.43 -3.90 10.29
CA LEU A 310 16.30 -2.90 9.23
C LEU A 310 17.42 -1.85 9.29
N ASP A 311 18.01 -1.64 10.47
CA ASP A 311 19.14 -0.76 10.72
C ASP A 311 20.51 -1.40 10.40
N LEU A 312 20.55 -2.57 9.76
CA LEU A 312 21.79 -3.25 9.40
C LEU A 312 22.61 -2.37 8.43
N PRO A 313 23.87 -2.01 8.74
CA PRO A 313 24.69 -1.17 7.85
C PRO A 313 25.04 -1.88 6.54
N GLU A 314 25.37 -1.12 5.49
CA GLU A 314 25.93 -1.67 4.25
C GLU A 314 27.22 -2.44 4.53
N GLY A 315 27.41 -3.58 3.87
CA GLY A 315 28.53 -4.49 4.08
C GLY A 315 28.43 -5.29 5.39
N TRP A 316 27.23 -5.47 5.96
CA TRP A 316 27.00 -6.30 7.14
C TRP A 316 26.00 -7.41 6.87
N GLU A 317 26.04 -8.43 7.72
CA GLU A 317 25.06 -9.51 7.76
C GLU A 317 24.55 -9.78 9.17
N ALA A 318 23.38 -10.39 9.25
CA ALA A 318 22.75 -10.82 10.49
C ALA A 318 22.19 -12.24 10.34
N GLU A 319 22.52 -13.11 11.30
CA GLU A 319 22.03 -14.49 11.35
C GLU A 319 21.19 -14.77 12.61
N ARG A 320 20.27 -15.73 12.54
CA ARG A 320 19.51 -16.23 13.69
C ARG A 320 19.22 -17.72 13.53
N GLU A 321 18.95 -18.40 14.64
CA GLU A 321 18.70 -19.86 14.64
C GLU A 321 17.24 -20.22 14.34
N LEU A 322 16.28 -19.33 14.65
CA LEU A 322 14.86 -19.51 14.40
C LEU A 322 14.12 -18.17 14.29
N VAL A 323 12.93 -18.17 13.70
CA VAL A 323 12.04 -17.00 13.60
C VAL A 323 11.75 -16.43 15.00
N GLY A 324 11.89 -15.12 15.17
CA GLY A 324 11.75 -14.44 16.47
C GLY A 324 12.94 -14.61 17.43
N GLY A 325 13.96 -15.40 17.08
CA GLY A 325 15.19 -15.54 17.85
C GLY A 325 16.10 -14.30 17.77
N PRO A 326 17.09 -14.16 18.67
CA PRO A 326 18.02 -13.04 18.64
C PRO A 326 18.92 -13.08 17.41
N TRP A 327 19.17 -11.91 16.82
CA TRP A 327 20.07 -11.73 15.69
C TRP A 327 21.53 -11.59 16.15
N LYS A 328 22.44 -12.34 15.53
CA LYS A 328 23.89 -12.15 15.63
C LYS A 328 24.33 -11.35 14.42
N ARG A 329 24.88 -10.15 14.63
CA ARG A 329 25.30 -9.23 13.55
C ARG A 329 26.82 -9.27 13.39
N ARG A 330 27.32 -9.24 12.15
CA ARG A 330 28.76 -9.16 11.86
C ARG A 330 29.02 -8.43 10.53
N PRO A 331 30.21 -7.82 10.35
CA PRO A 331 30.65 -7.33 9.05
C PRO A 331 30.72 -8.50 8.06
N TRP A 332 30.26 -8.27 6.84
CA TRP A 332 30.38 -9.23 5.74
C TRP A 332 31.85 -9.31 5.29
N SER A 333 32.38 -10.52 5.09
CA SER A 333 33.73 -10.74 4.58
C SER A 333 33.73 -11.70 3.38
N SER A 334 34.41 -11.30 2.30
CA SER A 334 34.49 -12.07 1.07
C SER A 334 35.35 -13.34 1.17
N GLU A 335 36.13 -13.50 2.25
CA GLU A 335 37.00 -14.65 2.47
C GLU A 335 36.24 -15.90 2.96
N GLU A 336 35.05 -15.76 3.55
CA GLU A 336 34.27 -16.90 4.09
C GLU A 336 33.27 -17.51 3.08
N HIS A 337 33.00 -16.86 1.94
CA HIS A 337 31.95 -17.26 0.97
C HIS A 337 32.52 -17.67 -0.42
N ALA A 338 33.82 -17.93 -0.53
CA ALA A 338 34.50 -18.33 -1.76
C ALA A 338 34.29 -19.82 -2.14
N THR A 339 33.04 -20.28 -2.26
CA THR A 339 32.68 -21.62 -2.80
C THR A 339 31.67 -21.57 -3.95
N TRP A 340 31.59 -20.45 -4.69
CA TRP A 340 30.72 -20.30 -5.87
C TRP A 340 31.49 -19.88 -7.13
N ALA A 341 32.70 -20.41 -7.33
CA ALA A 341 33.39 -20.32 -8.61
C ALA A 341 34.20 -21.59 -8.87
N GLY A 342 33.65 -22.48 -9.68
CA GLY A 342 34.41 -23.57 -10.31
C GLY A 342 33.65 -24.89 -10.35
N GLU A 343 32.90 -25.10 -11.43
CA GLU A 343 32.87 -26.36 -12.20
C GLU A 343 31.97 -26.13 -13.43
N GLU A 344 32.52 -25.38 -14.41
CA GLU A 344 32.21 -25.66 -15.82
C GLU A 344 33.19 -26.75 -16.26
N ASP A 345 32.66 -27.89 -16.70
CA ASP A 345 33.17 -28.69 -17.82
C ASP A 345 32.02 -29.51 -18.44
#